data_AF-A0ABD2H0G2-F1
#
_entry.id   AF-A0ABD2H0G2-F1
#
_cell.length_a   1.000
_cell.length_b   1.000
_cell.length_c   1.000
_cell.angle_alpha   90.00
_cell.angle_beta   90.00
_cell.angle_gamma   90.00
#
_symmetry.space_group_name_H-M   'P 1'
#
loop_
_entity.id
_entity.type
_entity.pdbx_description
1 polymer ?
#
loop_
_entity_poly.entity_id
_entity_poly.type
_entity_poly.pdbx_seq_one_letter_code
_entity_poly.pdbx_strand_id
1 'polypeptide(L)'
;MGSVSNQEFPGVCKPEEDEGPCTEEDCQSFHGVGVCKWFNVRMGFGFLSMTDREGVPLEEPVDVFVHQSKLHMEGFRSLKEGEAVDFSFKKSSKGLESQQVTGPDGIHCVGSERRPKGKKVQKRRSKGDRCYNCGDLDHHAKECKLPPQPKKCHFCQSIDHMVANCPIKAQQSSPGSQEKPSPSKGDNVEQEEEHSLAAPPPEASD
;
A
#
# COMPACT_ATOMS: atom_id res chain seq x y z
N MET A 1 39.02 51.35 65.49
CA MET A 1 39.29 50.14 66.30
C MET A 1 38.17 49.16 65.97
N GLY A 2 38.47 47.93 65.54
CA GLY A 2 37.54 47.12 64.73
C GLY A 2 37.52 47.64 63.28
N SER A 3 37.82 46.89 62.21
CA SER A 3 38.04 45.45 61.99
C SER A 3 36.76 44.59 61.87
N VAL A 4 36.82 43.63 60.92
CA VAL A 4 35.82 42.61 60.50
C VAL A 4 34.52 43.13 59.87
N SER A 5 33.95 42.52 58.82
CA SER A 5 34.46 41.48 57.89
C SER A 5 33.68 41.46 56.57
N ASN A 6 34.24 40.78 55.57
CA ASN A 6 33.68 40.52 54.24
C ASN A 6 32.24 39.96 54.27
N GLN A 7 31.44 40.25 53.23
CA GLN A 7 30.90 39.20 52.33
C GLN A 7 30.25 39.77 51.06
N GLU A 8 31.07 39.99 50.05
CA GLU A 8 30.78 39.40 48.73
C GLU A 8 31.04 37.87 48.87
N PHE A 9 30.49 36.94 48.10
CA PHE A 9 30.01 36.96 46.72
C PHE A 9 28.92 35.90 46.52
N PRO A 10 28.06 36.05 45.50
CA PRO A 10 27.66 34.94 44.63
C PRO A 10 28.18 35.21 43.20
N GLY A 11 28.71 34.24 42.46
CA GLY A 11 28.97 32.85 42.77
C GLY A 11 29.54 32.23 41.49
N VAL A 12 30.68 31.54 41.59
CA VAL A 12 31.52 31.07 40.46
C VAL A 12 30.73 30.51 39.27
N CYS A 13 31.14 30.92 38.07
CA CYS A 13 30.68 30.31 36.82
C CYS A 13 31.01 28.81 36.82
N LYS A 14 30.00 27.98 36.55
CA LYS A 14 30.20 26.61 36.11
C LYS A 14 29.64 26.43 34.70
N PRO A 15 30.48 26.27 33.67
CA PRO A 15 30.19 25.27 32.66
C PRO A 15 30.32 23.89 33.31
N GLU A 16 29.25 23.11 33.26
CA GLU A 16 29.27 21.65 33.37
C GLU A 16 28.69 21.20 32.02
N GLU A 17 29.48 20.78 31.02
CA GLU A 17 30.67 19.90 31.05
C GLU A 17 30.36 18.51 31.64
N ASP A 18 29.16 18.01 31.35
CA ASP A 18 28.92 16.57 31.17
C ASP A 18 29.31 16.17 29.73
N GLU A 19 30.55 16.46 29.33
CA GLU A 19 31.18 15.89 28.13
C GLU A 19 31.55 14.43 28.43
N GLY A 20 30.52 13.61 28.65
CA GLY A 20 30.68 12.17 28.79
C GLY A 20 31.34 11.62 27.52
N PRO A 21 32.44 10.84 27.63
CA PRO A 21 33.19 10.39 26.46
C PRO A 21 32.28 9.53 25.59
N CYS A 22 31.87 10.09 24.44
CA CYS A 22 31.19 9.36 23.38
C CYS A 22 32.14 8.24 22.93
N THR A 23 31.80 6.99 23.23
CA THR A 23 32.67 5.85 22.93
C THR A 23 32.92 5.75 21.43
N GLU A 24 34.12 6.14 21.04
CA GLU A 24 34.51 6.56 19.68
C GLU A 24 34.69 5.40 18.67
N GLU A 25 34.16 4.22 18.99
CA GLU A 25 34.52 2.94 18.35
C GLU A 25 33.43 2.31 17.45
N ASP A 26 32.19 2.84 17.38
CA ASP A 26 31.09 2.26 16.54
C ASP A 26 30.40 3.27 15.58
N CYS A 27 31.15 4.24 15.06
CA CYS A 27 30.63 5.20 14.05
C CYS A 27 30.73 4.70 12.59
N GLN A 28 31.13 3.44 12.36
CA GLN A 28 31.36 2.88 11.01
C GLN A 28 30.06 2.75 10.20
N SER A 29 29.81 3.80 9.42
CA SER A 29 28.65 3.95 8.54
C SER A 29 29.09 3.66 7.10
N PHE A 30 28.88 2.42 6.65
CA PHE A 30 29.26 1.95 5.32
C PHE A 30 28.24 2.39 4.27
N HIS A 31 28.66 2.47 3.01
CA HIS A 31 27.78 2.72 1.87
C HIS A 31 27.59 1.44 1.04
N GLY A 32 26.38 1.21 0.54
CA GLY A 32 26.05 0.10 -0.35
C GLY A 32 24.92 0.44 -1.30
N VAL A 33 24.85 -0.32 -2.38
CA VAL A 33 23.81 -0.28 -3.40
C VAL A 33 23.16 -1.66 -3.47
N GLY A 34 21.88 -1.69 -3.84
CA GLY A 34 21.17 -2.95 -3.97
C GLY A 34 19.71 -2.77 -4.35
N VAL A 35 18.90 -3.79 -4.07
CA VAL A 35 17.47 -3.81 -4.38
C VAL A 35 16.63 -4.08 -3.14
N CYS A 36 15.41 -3.52 -3.08
CA CYS A 36 14.47 -3.87 -2.02
C CYS A 36 14.00 -5.32 -2.16
N LYS A 37 14.40 -6.18 -1.22
CA LYS A 37 14.06 -7.61 -1.17
C LYS A 37 12.58 -7.81 -0.84
N TRP A 38 12.08 -7.07 0.15
CA TRP A 38 10.65 -6.94 0.46
C TRP A 38 10.42 -5.77 1.43
N PHE A 39 9.23 -5.17 1.39
CA PHE A 39 8.84 -4.12 2.33
C PHE A 39 7.40 -4.32 2.84
N ASN A 40 7.25 -4.45 4.16
CA ASN A 40 5.94 -4.55 4.81
C ASN A 40 5.34 -3.15 5.01
N VAL A 41 4.64 -2.69 3.97
CA VAL A 41 3.95 -1.39 3.90
C VAL A 41 3.00 -1.13 5.08
N ARG A 42 2.49 -2.18 5.77
CA ARG A 42 1.62 -2.03 6.95
C ARG A 42 2.39 -1.81 8.25
N MET A 43 3.62 -2.34 8.35
CA MET A 43 4.44 -2.28 9.57
C MET A 43 5.60 -1.28 9.47
N GLY A 44 5.87 -0.73 8.28
CA GLY A 44 6.89 0.28 8.08
C GLY A 44 8.32 -0.24 8.14
N PHE A 45 8.54 -1.53 7.86
CA PHE A 45 9.89 -2.11 7.78
C PHE A 45 10.00 -3.14 6.65
N GLY A 46 11.23 -3.43 6.25
CA GLY A 46 11.57 -4.39 5.21
C GLY A 46 13.04 -4.81 5.27
N PHE A 47 13.49 -5.46 4.20
CA PHE A 47 14.90 -5.77 3.99
C PHE A 47 15.33 -5.35 2.57
N LEU A 48 16.57 -4.89 2.48
CA LEU A 48 17.28 -4.65 1.23
C LEU A 48 18.24 -5.82 0.99
N SER A 49 18.45 -6.16 -0.28
CA SER A 49 19.46 -7.12 -0.72
C SER A 49 20.60 -6.31 -1.32
N MET A 50 21.69 -6.17 -0.59
CA MET A 50 22.88 -5.42 -1.00
C MET A 50 23.63 -6.22 -2.07
N THR A 51 23.80 -5.65 -3.26
CA THR A 51 24.58 -6.24 -4.36
C THR A 51 26.01 -5.72 -4.36
N ASP A 52 26.20 -4.47 -3.96
CA ASP A 52 27.48 -3.77 -4.03
C ASP A 52 27.74 -3.04 -2.73
N ARG A 53 28.97 -3.13 -2.23
CA ARG A 53 29.42 -2.43 -1.02
C ARG A 53 30.61 -1.55 -1.36
N GLU A 54 30.50 -0.26 -1.10
CA GLU A 54 31.59 0.71 -1.27
C GLU A 54 32.20 0.69 -2.69
N GLY A 55 31.40 0.33 -3.70
CA GLY A 55 31.81 0.19 -5.11
C GLY A 55 32.35 -1.19 -5.51
N VAL A 56 32.37 -2.16 -4.58
CA VAL A 56 32.79 -3.55 -4.82
C VAL A 56 31.56 -4.47 -4.90
N PRO A 57 31.34 -5.19 -6.01
CA PRO A 57 30.29 -6.20 -6.11
C PRO A 57 30.49 -7.36 -5.12
N LEU A 58 29.40 -7.86 -4.56
CA LEU A 58 29.37 -8.98 -3.63
C LEU A 58 28.93 -10.26 -4.37
N GLU A 59 29.65 -11.38 -4.19
CA GLU A 59 29.23 -12.67 -4.75
C GLU A 59 27.95 -13.22 -4.09
N GLU A 60 27.77 -12.95 -2.79
CA GLU A 60 26.54 -13.26 -2.05
C GLU A 60 25.81 -11.97 -1.65
N PRO A 61 24.54 -11.78 -2.03
CA PRO A 61 23.81 -10.56 -1.71
C PRO A 61 23.39 -10.52 -0.24
N VAL A 62 23.80 -9.48 0.47
CA VAL A 62 23.66 -9.40 1.95
C VAL A 62 22.36 -8.70 2.35
N ASP A 63 21.62 -9.31 3.29
CA ASP A 63 20.37 -8.75 3.80
C ASP A 63 20.61 -7.62 4.81
N VAL A 64 20.08 -6.43 4.50
CA VAL A 64 20.17 -5.22 5.35
C VAL A 64 18.77 -4.81 5.80
N PHE A 65 18.56 -4.64 7.11
CA PHE A 65 17.27 -4.23 7.66
C PHE A 65 16.98 -2.75 7.37
N VAL A 66 15.76 -2.45 6.88
CA VAL A 66 15.30 -1.08 6.59
C VAL A 66 14.01 -0.74 7.33
N HIS A 67 13.94 0.47 7.88
CA HIS A 67 12.77 1.03 8.56
C HIS A 67 12.29 2.33 7.88
N GLN A 68 10.98 2.57 7.87
CA GLN A 68 10.35 3.66 7.11
C GLN A 68 10.85 5.06 7.45
N SER A 69 11.36 5.29 8.67
CA SER A 69 11.92 6.58 9.07
C SER A 69 13.27 6.89 8.43
N LYS A 70 13.87 5.93 7.73
CA LYS A 70 15.19 6.04 7.07
C LYS A 70 15.08 6.22 5.55
N LEU A 71 13.87 6.08 4.98
CA LEU A 71 13.59 6.27 3.56
C LEU A 71 13.52 7.77 3.21
N HIS A 72 14.30 8.20 2.24
CA HIS A 72 14.35 9.59 1.77
C HIS A 72 13.23 9.89 0.75
N MET A 73 11.98 9.93 1.23
CA MET A 73 10.79 10.26 0.43
C MET A 73 9.92 11.30 1.12
N GLU A 74 9.12 12.02 0.33
CA GLU A 74 7.99 12.80 0.84
C GLU A 74 6.75 11.94 1.13
N GLY A 75 5.92 12.38 2.09
CA GLY A 75 4.63 11.77 2.36
C GLY A 75 4.70 10.36 2.95
N PHE A 76 4.30 9.35 2.17
CA PHE A 76 4.11 7.97 2.66
C PHE A 76 5.30 7.07 2.28
N ARG A 77 6.27 7.02 3.19
CA ARG A 77 7.54 6.30 3.06
C ARG A 77 7.32 4.78 2.96
N SER A 78 7.63 4.20 1.80
CA SER A 78 7.61 2.76 1.55
C SER A 78 8.51 2.42 0.36
N LEU A 79 8.91 1.16 0.20
CA LEU A 79 9.63 0.68 -0.99
C LEU A 79 8.75 -0.25 -1.84
N LYS A 80 9.07 -0.35 -3.13
CA LYS A 80 8.58 -1.39 -4.04
C LYS A 80 9.58 -2.54 -4.09
N GLU A 81 9.07 -3.77 -4.18
CA GLU A 81 9.88 -4.98 -4.34
C GLU A 81 10.64 -4.93 -5.68
N GLY A 82 11.95 -5.20 -5.65
CA GLY A 82 12.84 -5.06 -6.81
C GLY A 82 13.23 -3.61 -7.16
N GLU A 83 12.89 -2.63 -6.33
CA GLU A 83 13.32 -1.24 -6.50
C GLU A 83 14.82 -1.09 -6.18
N ALA A 84 15.60 -0.53 -7.10
CA ALA A 84 17.01 -0.20 -6.88
C ALA A 84 17.14 0.97 -5.90
N VAL A 85 18.07 0.86 -4.96
CA VAL A 85 18.26 1.82 -3.85
C VAL A 85 19.73 1.96 -3.48
N ASP A 86 20.12 3.20 -3.22
CA ASP A 86 21.41 3.59 -2.65
C ASP A 86 21.22 3.79 -1.14
N PHE A 87 22.11 3.29 -0.30
CA PHE A 87 21.93 3.43 1.15
C PHE A 87 23.23 3.49 1.94
N SER A 88 23.15 4.11 3.12
CA SER A 88 24.16 4.01 4.16
C SER A 88 23.66 3.06 5.24
N PHE A 89 24.50 2.13 5.69
CA PHE A 89 24.16 1.15 6.73
C PHE A 89 25.24 1.10 7.80
N LYS A 90 24.85 0.65 9.00
CA LYS A 90 25.79 0.35 10.09
C LYS A 90 25.66 -1.10 10.53
N LYS A 91 26.67 -1.57 11.26
CA LYS A 91 26.53 -2.75 12.10
C LYS A 91 25.64 -2.39 13.31
N SER A 92 24.89 -3.36 13.80
CA SER A 92 23.94 -3.20 14.90
C SER A 92 23.80 -4.55 15.62
N SER A 93 23.32 -4.58 16.86
CA SER A 93 23.22 -5.82 17.66
C SER A 93 22.29 -6.89 17.05
N LYS A 94 21.57 -6.55 15.97
CA LYS A 94 20.62 -7.41 15.24
C LYS A 94 21.07 -7.73 13.80
N GLY A 95 22.27 -7.34 13.39
CA GLY A 95 22.76 -7.45 12.01
C GLY A 95 23.05 -6.09 11.38
N LEU A 96 22.90 -5.98 10.05
CA LEU A 96 23.09 -4.72 9.33
C LEU A 96 21.80 -3.90 9.31
N GLU A 97 21.90 -2.60 9.59
CA GLU A 97 20.77 -1.67 9.74
C GLU A 97 21.00 -0.42 8.86
N SER A 98 20.03 -0.09 8.00
CA SER A 98 20.09 1.13 7.18
C SER A 98 19.98 2.39 8.05
N GLN A 99 20.91 3.33 7.90
CA GLN A 99 20.80 4.67 8.48
C GLN A 99 19.99 5.63 7.62
N GLN A 100 20.18 5.57 6.30
CA GLN A 100 19.51 6.37 5.27
C GLN A 100 19.41 5.54 3.98
N VAL A 101 18.30 5.67 3.26
CA VAL A 101 18.04 4.99 1.99
C VAL A 101 17.43 5.99 1.00
N THR A 102 18.04 6.11 -0.17
CA THR A 102 17.58 6.87 -1.35
C THR A 102 17.29 5.92 -2.50
N GLY A 103 16.69 6.42 -3.58
CA GLY A 103 16.82 5.79 -4.90
C GLY A 103 18.24 5.99 -5.47
N PRO A 104 18.51 5.50 -6.69
CA PRO A 104 19.75 5.77 -7.41
C PRO A 104 19.99 7.27 -7.58
N ASP A 105 21.25 7.67 -7.68
CA ASP A 105 21.70 9.07 -7.83
C ASP A 105 21.20 10.00 -6.70
N GLY A 106 20.86 9.42 -5.53
CA GLY A 106 20.29 10.15 -4.40
C GLY A 106 18.84 10.62 -4.58
N ILE A 107 18.14 10.17 -5.63
CA ILE A 107 16.76 10.55 -5.94
C ILE A 107 15.80 10.02 -4.85
N HIS A 108 14.61 10.61 -4.70
CA HIS A 108 13.57 10.02 -3.85
C HIS A 108 13.19 8.61 -4.31
N CYS A 109 13.05 7.67 -3.38
CA CYS A 109 12.54 6.33 -3.67
C CYS A 109 11.15 6.42 -4.34
N VAL A 110 10.86 5.51 -5.27
CA VAL A 110 9.57 5.39 -5.99
C VAL A 110 8.47 4.90 -5.03
N GLY A 111 8.79 3.86 -4.27
CA GLY A 111 7.91 3.31 -3.26
C GLY A 111 6.68 2.56 -3.76
N SER A 112 5.88 2.07 -2.80
CA SER A 112 4.81 1.13 -3.10
C SER A 112 3.58 1.80 -3.75
N GLU A 113 3.27 1.40 -4.99
CA GLU A 113 1.98 1.65 -5.66
C GLU A 113 0.79 1.21 -4.78
N ARG A 114 1.03 0.18 -3.95
CA ARG A 114 0.13 -0.27 -2.88
C ARG A 114 0.26 0.56 -1.60
N ARG A 115 0.31 1.90 -1.70
CA ARG A 115 -0.12 2.76 -0.60
C ARG A 115 -1.41 2.17 -0.06
N PRO A 116 -1.51 1.82 1.24
CA PRO A 116 -2.72 1.25 1.77
C PRO A 116 -3.80 2.29 1.52
N LYS A 117 -4.81 1.93 0.72
CA LYS A 117 -5.99 2.76 0.44
C LYS A 117 -6.81 2.78 1.74
N GLY A 118 -6.23 3.48 2.73
CA GLY A 118 -6.44 3.34 4.17
C GLY A 118 -7.92 3.43 4.43
N LYS A 119 -8.49 2.28 4.87
CA LYS A 119 -9.65 1.68 4.20
C LYS A 119 -10.53 2.73 3.52
N LYS A 120 -10.85 2.55 2.24
CA LYS A 120 -12.12 3.03 1.71
C LYS A 120 -13.24 2.33 2.51
N VAL A 121 -13.45 2.82 3.74
CA VAL A 121 -14.75 3.00 4.36
C VAL A 121 -15.59 3.44 3.19
N GLN A 122 -16.48 2.56 2.79
CA GLN A 122 -17.52 2.94 1.88
C GLN A 122 -18.38 3.92 2.69
N LYS A 123 -17.98 5.21 2.65
CA LYS A 123 -18.93 6.30 2.54
C LYS A 123 -19.71 5.97 1.29
N ARG A 124 -20.69 5.06 1.47
CA ARG A 124 -21.84 4.87 0.61
C ARG A 124 -22.37 6.29 0.49
N ARG A 125 -21.97 7.01 -0.56
CA ARG A 125 -22.49 8.36 -0.87
C ARG A 125 -23.99 8.21 -0.74
N SER A 126 -24.60 8.91 0.21
CA SER A 126 -25.88 8.53 0.80
C SER A 126 -26.91 8.22 -0.28
N LYS A 127 -27.06 6.94 -0.65
CA LYS A 127 -27.84 6.52 -1.82
C LYS A 127 -29.31 6.43 -1.43
N GLY A 128 -29.81 7.54 -0.90
CA GLY A 128 -30.88 7.64 0.08
C GLY A 128 -31.09 9.03 0.67
N ASP A 129 -30.11 9.96 0.61
CA ASP A 129 -30.38 11.41 0.79
C ASP A 129 -30.98 11.97 -0.51
N ARG A 130 -32.17 11.47 -0.81
CA ARG A 130 -33.12 12.04 -1.77
C ARG A 130 -34.42 12.26 -1.02
N CYS A 131 -35.06 13.40 -1.23
CA CYS A 131 -36.38 13.68 -0.70
C CYS A 131 -37.34 12.53 -1.04
N TYR A 132 -37.91 11.88 -0.02
CA TYR A 132 -38.84 10.77 -0.22
C TYR A 132 -40.16 11.18 -0.91
N ASN A 133 -40.43 12.49 -1.03
CA ASN A 133 -41.57 13.05 -1.74
C ASN A 133 -41.24 13.26 -3.24
N CYS A 134 -40.44 14.30 -3.57
CA CYS A 134 -40.09 14.65 -4.95
C CYS A 134 -38.92 13.83 -5.54
N GLY A 135 -37.88 13.53 -4.76
CA GLY A 135 -36.65 12.85 -5.19
C GLY A 135 -35.39 13.72 -5.26
N ASP A 136 -35.49 15.02 -4.99
CA ASP A 136 -34.36 15.97 -5.03
C ASP A 136 -33.30 15.68 -3.96
N LEU A 137 -32.07 16.14 -4.20
CA LEU A 137 -30.90 15.94 -3.32
C LEU A 137 -30.72 17.04 -2.25
N ASP A 138 -31.50 18.12 -2.33
CA ASP A 138 -31.26 19.37 -1.60
C ASP A 138 -32.01 19.48 -0.25
N HIS A 139 -33.01 18.63 -0.02
CA HIS A 139 -33.86 18.67 1.17
C HIS A 139 -34.43 17.29 1.52
N HIS A 140 -34.85 17.09 2.78
CA HIS A 140 -35.59 15.88 3.18
C HIS A 140 -37.11 16.09 3.07
N ALA A 141 -37.87 14.98 3.07
CA ALA A 141 -39.32 15.03 2.82
C ALA A 141 -40.15 15.86 3.83
N LYS A 142 -39.56 16.27 4.96
CA LYS A 142 -40.17 17.18 5.95
C LYS A 142 -40.14 18.65 5.51
N GLU A 143 -39.20 19.01 4.64
CA GLU A 143 -38.99 20.36 4.10
C GLU A 143 -39.44 20.49 2.63
N CYS A 144 -40.05 19.44 2.08
CA CYS A 144 -40.48 19.42 0.69
C CYS A 144 -41.66 20.36 0.46
N LYS A 145 -41.49 21.33 -0.45
CA LYS A 145 -42.50 22.34 -0.79
C LYS A 145 -43.61 21.83 -1.72
N LEU A 146 -43.50 20.60 -2.23
CA LEU A 146 -44.55 19.95 -3.04
C LEU A 146 -45.57 19.26 -2.13
N PRO A 147 -46.86 19.19 -2.53
CA PRO A 147 -47.86 18.39 -1.83
C PRO A 147 -47.44 16.90 -1.75
N PRO A 148 -47.98 16.12 -0.79
CA PRO A 148 -47.60 14.73 -0.59
C PRO A 148 -47.93 13.87 -1.82
N GLN A 149 -46.90 13.25 -2.40
CA GLN A 149 -46.96 12.40 -3.58
C GLN A 149 -47.19 10.92 -3.20
N PRO A 150 -47.71 10.08 -4.12
CA PRO A 150 -47.78 8.64 -3.91
C PRO A 150 -46.40 8.03 -3.62
N LYS A 151 -46.35 7.07 -2.68
CA LYS A 151 -45.10 6.47 -2.18
C LYS A 151 -44.41 5.62 -3.24
N LYS A 152 -43.46 6.22 -3.97
CA LYS A 152 -42.65 5.53 -4.96
C LYS A 152 -41.56 4.63 -4.38
N CYS A 153 -41.28 3.53 -5.09
CA CYS A 153 -40.16 2.63 -4.82
C CYS A 153 -38.83 3.39 -4.82
N HIS A 154 -38.13 3.46 -3.68
CA HIS A 154 -36.84 4.19 -3.59
C HIS A 154 -35.72 3.62 -4.48
N PHE A 155 -35.93 2.44 -5.09
CA PHE A 155 -35.01 1.80 -6.03
C PHE A 155 -35.31 2.19 -7.49
N CYS A 156 -36.48 1.83 -8.03
CA CYS A 156 -36.84 2.04 -9.45
C CYS A 156 -37.82 3.20 -9.71
N GLN A 157 -38.37 3.83 -8.67
CA GLN A 157 -39.28 4.97 -8.71
C GLN A 157 -40.71 4.71 -9.24
N SER A 158 -41.11 3.46 -9.51
CA SER A 158 -42.53 3.15 -9.77
C SER A 158 -43.40 3.37 -8.52
N ILE A 159 -44.68 3.65 -8.71
CA ILE A 159 -45.67 3.92 -7.65
C ILE A 159 -46.41 2.65 -7.19
N ASP A 160 -46.31 1.58 -7.96
CA ASP A 160 -47.15 0.37 -7.89
C ASP A 160 -46.68 -0.61 -6.81
N HIS A 161 -45.42 -0.48 -6.37
CA HIS A 161 -44.81 -1.36 -5.38
C HIS A 161 -43.77 -0.62 -4.52
N MET A 162 -43.55 -1.12 -3.30
CA MET A 162 -42.47 -0.67 -2.43
C MET A 162 -41.18 -1.48 -2.66
N VAL A 163 -40.05 -0.98 -2.13
CA VAL A 163 -38.69 -1.56 -2.29
C VAL A 163 -38.57 -3.04 -1.88
N ALA A 164 -39.47 -3.54 -1.03
CA ALA A 164 -39.54 -4.95 -0.66
C ALA A 164 -39.92 -5.85 -1.86
N ASN A 165 -40.86 -5.40 -2.69
CA ASN A 165 -41.46 -6.19 -3.78
C ASN A 165 -40.98 -5.71 -5.17
N CYS A 166 -39.80 -5.09 -5.24
CA CYS A 166 -39.29 -4.51 -6.47
C CYS A 166 -38.63 -5.55 -7.38
N PRO A 167 -39.18 -5.87 -8.57
CA PRO A 167 -38.66 -6.94 -9.42
C PRO A 167 -37.24 -6.64 -9.90
N ILE A 168 -36.96 -5.38 -10.27
CA ILE A 168 -35.63 -4.93 -10.71
C ILE A 168 -34.59 -5.04 -9.58
N LYS A 169 -35.01 -4.90 -8.31
CA LYS A 169 -34.12 -5.09 -7.16
C LYS A 169 -33.84 -6.57 -6.91
N ALA A 170 -34.86 -7.43 -7.02
CA ALA A 170 -34.70 -8.88 -6.89
C ALA A 170 -33.69 -9.41 -7.93
N GLN A 171 -33.85 -9.01 -9.19
CA GLN A 171 -32.95 -9.33 -10.30
C GLN A 171 -31.50 -8.85 -10.11
N GLN A 172 -31.26 -7.78 -9.33
CA GLN A 172 -29.91 -7.28 -9.02
C GLN A 172 -29.34 -7.80 -7.68
N SER A 173 -29.99 -8.78 -7.05
CA SER A 173 -29.60 -9.29 -5.73
C SER A 173 -29.05 -10.73 -5.72
N SER A 174 -28.93 -11.37 -6.88
CA SER A 174 -28.28 -12.68 -7.05
C SER A 174 -26.75 -12.58 -7.00
N PRO A 175 -26.06 -13.21 -6.03
CA PRO A 175 -24.61 -13.35 -6.09
C PRO A 175 -24.23 -14.47 -7.07
N GLY A 176 -23.57 -14.10 -8.17
CA GLY A 176 -22.99 -15.07 -9.10
C GLY A 176 -21.79 -15.77 -8.48
N SER A 177 -22.01 -16.93 -7.86
CA SER A 177 -20.97 -17.92 -7.58
C SER A 177 -20.77 -18.81 -8.80
N GLN A 178 -19.53 -19.29 -9.01
CA GLN A 178 -19.14 -20.28 -10.04
C GLN A 178 -19.20 -19.73 -11.49
N GLU A 179 -18.21 -19.91 -12.37
CA GLU A 179 -16.92 -20.64 -12.30
C GLU A 179 -15.74 -19.83 -12.88
N LYS A 180 -14.52 -20.37 -12.73
CA LYS A 180 -13.31 -19.93 -13.45
C LYS A 180 -12.72 -21.13 -14.18
N PRO A 181 -12.37 -21.04 -15.48
CA PRO A 181 -11.50 -22.04 -16.10
C PRO A 181 -10.06 -21.86 -15.59
N SER A 182 -9.43 -22.96 -15.17
CA SER A 182 -8.00 -23.07 -14.87
C SER A 182 -7.45 -24.34 -15.50
N PRO A 183 -6.22 -24.34 -16.07
CA PRO A 183 -5.79 -25.36 -17.01
C PRO A 183 -5.43 -26.69 -16.35
N SER A 184 -5.99 -27.78 -16.86
CA SER A 184 -5.59 -29.15 -16.53
C SER A 184 -4.55 -29.69 -17.52
N LYS A 185 -3.44 -30.19 -16.99
CA LYS A 185 -2.51 -31.12 -17.66
C LYS A 185 -2.96 -32.54 -17.35
N GLY A 186 -2.84 -33.47 -18.29
CA GLY A 186 -3.09 -34.89 -18.06
C GLY A 186 -3.23 -35.68 -19.37
N ASP A 187 -2.37 -36.67 -19.57
CA ASP A 187 -2.23 -37.43 -20.81
C ASP A 187 -3.18 -38.64 -20.90
N ASN A 188 -3.58 -38.93 -22.14
CA ASN A 188 -3.67 -40.25 -22.79
C ASN A 188 -4.43 -41.43 -22.11
N VAL A 189 -5.42 -41.98 -22.83
CA VAL A 189 -5.46 -43.41 -23.23
C VAL A 189 -6.51 -43.63 -24.35
N GLU A 190 -6.22 -44.56 -25.26
CA GLU A 190 -7.09 -45.09 -26.34
C GLU A 190 -8.43 -45.66 -25.82
N GLN A 191 -9.51 -45.85 -26.60
CA GLN A 191 -9.80 -46.91 -27.61
C GLN A 191 -11.33 -46.74 -27.94
N GLU A 192 -11.98 -46.98 -29.09
CA GLU A 192 -11.70 -47.59 -30.42
C GLU A 192 -12.58 -46.92 -31.54
N GLU A 193 -12.57 -47.49 -32.76
CA GLU A 193 -13.64 -47.70 -33.80
C GLU A 193 -15.06 -47.04 -33.74
N GLU A 194 -15.83 -46.84 -34.83
CA GLU A 194 -15.67 -47.02 -36.30
C GLU A 194 -16.83 -46.30 -37.05
N HIS A 195 -16.59 -45.51 -38.13
CA HIS A 195 -17.35 -45.58 -39.41
C HIS A 195 -16.89 -44.60 -40.53
N SER A 196 -16.24 -45.19 -41.53
CA SER A 196 -16.54 -45.09 -42.98
C SER A 196 -16.69 -43.75 -43.74
N LEU A 197 -15.66 -43.46 -44.54
CA LEU A 197 -15.70 -43.17 -46.00
C LEU A 197 -16.50 -41.96 -46.56
N ALA A 198 -15.76 -40.93 -47.04
CA ALA A 198 -15.83 -40.43 -48.43
C ALA A 198 -14.65 -39.46 -48.72
N ALA A 199 -14.19 -39.37 -49.97
CA ALA A 199 -13.09 -38.49 -50.40
C ALA A 199 -13.56 -37.37 -51.36
N PRO A 200 -12.90 -36.19 -51.38
CA PRO A 200 -13.30 -35.06 -52.24
C PRO A 200 -12.61 -35.06 -53.62
N PRO A 201 -13.28 -34.62 -54.69
CA PRO A 201 -12.65 -34.13 -55.92
C PRO A 201 -12.43 -32.60 -55.87
N PRO A 202 -11.37 -32.06 -56.51
CA PRO A 202 -11.07 -30.62 -56.57
C PRO A 202 -11.75 -29.89 -57.75
N GLU A 203 -11.70 -28.56 -57.74
CA GLU A 203 -12.20 -27.70 -58.84
C GLU A 203 -11.21 -27.57 -60.02
N ALA A 204 -11.77 -27.55 -61.24
CA ALA A 204 -11.27 -26.91 -62.46
C ALA A 204 -12.52 -26.50 -63.28
N SER A 205 -12.69 -25.28 -63.80
CA SER A 205 -11.84 -24.45 -64.67
C SER A 205 -11.81 -24.91 -66.13
N ASP A 206 -12.29 -24.00 -67.00
CA ASP A 206 -12.65 -24.12 -68.43
C ASP A 206 -13.91 -24.98 -68.75
#